data_AF-A0A519PB05-F1
#
_entry.id   AF-A0A519PB05-F1
#
_cell.length_a   1.000
_cell.length_b   1.000
_cell.length_c   1.000
_cell.angle_alpha   90.00
_cell.angle_beta   90.00
_cell.angle_gamma   90.00
#
_symmetry.space_group_name_H-M   'P 1'
#
loop_
_entity.id
_entity.type
_entity.pdbx_description
1 polymer ?
#
loop_
_entity_poly.entity_id
_entity_poly.type
_entity_poly.pdbx_seq_one_letter_code
_entity_poly.pdbx_strand_id
1 'polypeptide(L)'
;TLIGGLGDDTLSGGAGIDLADYSGAGASVTVNLQGGFATGGAGGDQLSGIENVTGTTFNDVITGDANANVLRGGGGVDILNGGGGADVLVSGAPGETGGGSDIVKSRFTLNNSIASAVSLAGTFGLRERAGVENATTIPHATVVGSAHGAGPEYYAFTVVAGDTVVFDIDNAAFDSTLRIVGADGTILAQNDDGTTGDSQGTDSHLTFTFTTGGTFYVQVARWVSGSVDDNSLVTGNPTAGQGYTLNVSIPSAPAQPIQFLGSTLNGQDGDDRLEGGLGKDILNGGADNDVLIGGFENDTLDGGAGTDTAVFSGLRSAYTISTTNGTTTITGADGTDTLVNIERLQFSNGLFDIAGNPIDASGPIVGSPSADTLTGTAGDDVINGLDGDDVITGGGGNDTIDGGAGADTAVFSGTMAASTISTANGVTTL
;
A
#
# COMPACT_ATOMS: atom_id res chain seq x y z
N THR A 1 -15.64 -2.73 22.13
CA THR A 1 -14.23 -2.97 21.76
C THR A 1 -13.45 -3.44 22.96
N LEU A 2 -12.69 -4.52 22.79
CA LEU A 2 -11.84 -5.16 23.76
C LEU A 2 -10.45 -5.30 23.12
N ILE A 3 -9.42 -4.81 23.79
CA ILE A 3 -8.04 -4.89 23.30
C ILE A 3 -7.46 -6.23 23.77
N GLY A 4 -6.94 -7.04 22.84
CA GLY A 4 -6.27 -8.31 23.18
C GLY A 4 -5.05 -8.08 24.07
N GLY A 5 -4.15 -7.19 23.64
CA GLY A 5 -2.97 -6.81 24.42
C GLY A 5 -1.85 -7.86 24.37
N LEU A 6 -0.93 -7.82 25.34
CA LEU A 6 0.10 -8.83 25.51
C LEU A 6 -0.23 -9.69 26.72
N GLY A 7 -0.25 -11.02 26.57
CA GLY A 7 -0.54 -11.94 27.66
C GLY A 7 -1.47 -13.06 27.22
N ASP A 8 -1.83 -13.92 28.16
CA ASP A 8 -2.93 -14.86 27.93
C ASP A 8 -4.18 -14.28 28.59
N ASP A 9 -5.08 -13.72 27.79
CA ASP A 9 -6.23 -12.96 28.26
C ASP A 9 -7.57 -13.70 28.08
N THR A 10 -8.64 -13.14 28.65
CA THR A 10 -10.02 -13.59 28.43
C THR A 10 -10.86 -12.41 28.00
N LEU A 11 -11.28 -12.40 26.74
CA LEU A 11 -12.11 -11.36 26.15
C LEU A 11 -13.56 -11.87 26.10
N SER A 12 -14.44 -11.13 26.76
CA SER A 12 -15.88 -11.42 26.82
C SER A 12 -16.64 -10.18 26.38
N GLY A 13 -17.16 -10.15 25.15
CA GLY A 13 -17.87 -8.97 24.62
C GLY A 13 -19.25 -8.78 25.28
N GLY A 14 -19.98 -9.88 25.45
CA GLY A 14 -21.25 -9.87 26.19
C GLY A 14 -22.43 -9.67 25.25
N ALA A 15 -23.17 -8.57 25.39
CA ALA A 15 -24.35 -8.31 24.58
C ALA A 15 -24.11 -7.06 23.72
N GLY A 16 -24.47 -7.16 22.44
CA GLY A 16 -24.24 -6.08 21.48
C GLY A 16 -23.41 -6.60 20.31
N ILE A 17 -22.68 -5.68 19.69
CA ILE A 17 -21.67 -5.97 18.67
C ILE A 17 -20.32 -5.60 19.25
N ASP A 18 -19.49 -6.60 19.46
CA ASP A 18 -18.22 -6.48 20.15
C ASP A 18 -17.05 -6.77 19.22
N LEU A 19 -16.04 -5.89 19.31
CA LEU A 19 -14.81 -5.94 18.54
C LEU A 19 -13.65 -6.41 19.43
N ALA A 20 -12.96 -7.48 19.03
CA ALA A 20 -11.62 -7.80 19.51
C ALA A 20 -10.56 -7.10 18.66
N ASP A 21 -9.73 -6.28 19.29
CA ASP A 21 -8.73 -5.44 18.62
C ASP A 21 -7.32 -5.92 18.95
N TYR A 22 -6.61 -6.42 17.94
CA TYR A 22 -5.22 -6.90 18.00
C TYR A 22 -4.23 -5.96 17.31
N SER A 23 -4.66 -4.79 16.83
CA SER A 23 -3.84 -3.87 16.03
C SER A 23 -2.53 -3.43 16.69
N GLY A 24 -2.44 -3.51 18.02
CA GLY A 24 -1.24 -3.20 18.81
C GLY A 24 -0.25 -4.36 19.00
N ALA A 25 -0.52 -5.57 18.50
CA ALA A 25 0.35 -6.73 18.67
C ALA A 25 1.65 -6.61 17.83
N GLY A 26 2.77 -7.08 18.38
CA GLY A 26 4.10 -6.93 17.76
C GLY A 26 4.48 -8.01 16.74
N ALA A 27 3.56 -8.92 16.42
CA ALA A 27 3.68 -9.98 15.43
C ALA A 27 2.27 -10.45 15.02
N SER A 28 2.18 -11.29 13.99
CA SER A 28 0.89 -11.78 13.52
C SER A 28 0.09 -12.57 14.55
N VAL A 29 -1.22 -12.59 14.37
CA VAL A 29 -2.20 -13.32 15.16
C VAL A 29 -2.94 -14.36 14.32
N THR A 30 -3.39 -15.42 15.00
CA THR A 30 -4.36 -16.37 14.48
C THR A 30 -5.60 -16.29 15.37
N VAL A 31 -6.69 -15.76 14.84
CA VAL A 31 -7.96 -15.56 15.54
C VAL A 31 -9.01 -16.49 14.97
N ASN A 32 -9.76 -17.17 15.83
CA ASN A 32 -10.87 -18.02 15.42
C ASN A 32 -12.06 -17.80 16.37
N LEU A 33 -13.10 -17.13 15.88
CA LEU A 33 -14.30 -16.81 16.66
C LEU A 33 -15.14 -18.06 16.94
N GLN A 34 -15.28 -18.96 15.95
CA GLN A 34 -15.98 -20.23 16.14
C GLN A 34 -15.32 -21.13 17.22
N GLY A 35 -13.99 -21.12 17.26
CA GLY A 35 -13.17 -21.84 18.22
C GLY A 35 -13.02 -21.10 19.57
N GLY A 36 -13.35 -19.82 19.61
CA GLY A 36 -13.25 -18.97 20.80
C GLY A 36 -11.82 -18.72 21.27
N PHE A 37 -10.87 -18.51 20.36
CA PHE A 37 -9.48 -18.25 20.73
C PHE A 37 -8.75 -17.28 19.79
N ALA A 38 -7.71 -16.63 20.32
CA ALA A 38 -6.66 -15.99 19.52
C ALA A 38 -5.28 -16.43 20.03
N THR A 39 -4.31 -16.54 19.12
CA THR A 39 -2.92 -16.88 19.46
C THR A 39 -1.95 -16.01 18.66
N GLY A 40 -0.70 -15.89 19.10
CA GLY A 40 0.37 -15.28 18.30
C GLY A 40 1.00 -14.07 18.99
N GLY A 41 1.10 -12.95 18.27
CA GLY A 41 1.76 -11.73 18.74
C GLY A 41 1.14 -11.08 19.98
N ALA A 42 -0.10 -11.44 20.31
CA ALA A 42 -0.81 -11.01 21.52
C ALA A 42 -0.63 -11.98 22.71
N GLY A 43 -0.16 -13.22 22.49
CA GLY A 43 -0.22 -14.31 23.47
C GLY A 43 -1.39 -15.26 23.17
N GLY A 44 -1.90 -16.00 24.16
CA GLY A 44 -2.97 -16.99 24.00
C GLY A 44 -4.27 -16.58 24.68
N ASP A 45 -5.20 -16.01 23.92
CA ASP A 45 -6.44 -15.45 24.44
C ASP A 45 -7.64 -16.38 24.25
N GLN A 46 -8.57 -16.33 25.19
CA GLN A 46 -9.89 -16.97 25.09
C GLN A 46 -10.95 -15.93 24.76
N LEU A 47 -11.76 -16.18 23.73
CA LEU A 47 -12.75 -15.26 23.20
C LEU A 47 -14.17 -15.78 23.39
N SER A 48 -15.10 -14.90 23.75
CA SER A 48 -16.52 -15.24 23.88
C SER A 48 -17.42 -14.02 23.61
N GLY A 49 -18.50 -14.23 22.84
CA GLY A 49 -19.41 -13.14 22.45
C GLY A 49 -18.69 -11.98 21.79
N ILE A 50 -17.87 -12.31 20.78
CA ILE A 50 -17.13 -11.35 19.96
C ILE A 50 -17.62 -11.58 18.53
N GLU A 51 -18.05 -10.52 17.86
CA GLU A 51 -18.59 -10.59 16.49
C GLU A 51 -17.60 -10.03 15.47
N ASN A 52 -16.68 -9.16 15.89
CA ASN A 52 -15.76 -8.46 14.98
C ASN A 52 -14.31 -8.61 15.42
N VAL A 53 -13.39 -8.58 14.45
CA VAL A 53 -11.94 -8.65 14.69
C VAL A 53 -11.20 -7.62 13.87
N THR A 54 -10.27 -6.92 14.50
CA THR A 54 -9.19 -6.19 13.81
C THR A 54 -7.87 -6.89 14.10
N GLY A 55 -7.18 -7.31 13.05
CA GLY A 55 -5.84 -7.88 13.08
C GLY A 55 -4.76 -6.83 13.28
N THR A 56 -3.56 -7.17 12.85
CA THR A 56 -2.28 -6.50 13.07
C THR A 56 -1.78 -5.85 11.79
N THR A 57 -0.57 -5.30 11.80
CA THR A 57 0.13 -4.86 10.59
C THR A 57 0.99 -5.98 9.97
N PHE A 58 0.76 -7.23 10.37
CA PHE A 58 1.47 -8.42 9.90
C PHE A 58 0.48 -9.42 9.31
N ASN A 59 1.02 -10.42 8.61
CA ASN A 59 0.24 -11.47 7.96
C ASN A 59 -0.58 -12.31 8.94
N ASP A 60 -1.87 -12.04 9.04
CA ASP A 60 -2.78 -12.65 9.99
C ASP A 60 -3.63 -13.77 9.39
N VAL A 61 -4.17 -14.61 10.27
CA VAL A 61 -5.19 -15.60 9.92
C VAL A 61 -6.39 -15.36 10.81
N ILE A 62 -7.50 -14.88 10.24
CA ILE A 62 -8.72 -14.55 10.98
C ILE A 62 -9.86 -15.43 10.44
N THR A 63 -10.55 -16.11 11.34
CA THR A 63 -11.72 -16.93 11.04
C THR A 63 -12.90 -16.45 11.88
N GLY A 64 -14.01 -16.10 11.22
CA GLY A 64 -15.27 -15.76 11.86
C GLY A 64 -16.00 -16.98 12.40
N ASP A 65 -17.30 -16.83 12.61
CA ASP A 65 -18.21 -17.86 13.07
C ASP A 65 -19.40 -18.04 12.12
N ALA A 66 -20.60 -18.30 12.65
CA ALA A 66 -21.80 -18.50 11.82
C ALA A 66 -22.75 -17.28 11.86
N ASN A 67 -22.31 -16.20 12.49
CA ASN A 67 -23.00 -14.92 12.56
C ASN A 67 -22.34 -13.94 11.60
N ALA A 68 -23.05 -12.87 11.25
CA ALA A 68 -22.48 -11.75 10.51
C ALA A 68 -21.30 -11.13 11.28
N ASN A 69 -20.09 -11.25 10.73
CA ASN A 69 -18.85 -10.75 11.29
C ASN A 69 -18.24 -9.64 10.43
N VAL A 70 -17.54 -8.72 11.08
CA VAL A 70 -16.64 -7.77 10.40
C VAL A 70 -15.20 -8.14 10.72
N LEU A 71 -14.48 -8.62 9.72
CA LEU A 71 -13.09 -9.08 9.82
C LEU A 71 -12.18 -8.12 9.07
N ARG A 72 -11.26 -7.48 9.79
CA ARG A 72 -10.26 -6.56 9.23
C ARG A 72 -8.87 -7.15 9.43
N GLY A 73 -8.15 -7.46 8.35
CA GLY A 73 -6.80 -7.99 8.40
C GLY A 73 -5.81 -7.00 8.99
N GLY A 74 -5.83 -5.77 8.49
CA GLY A 74 -5.02 -4.66 8.98
C GLY A 74 -3.94 -4.31 7.96
N GLY A 75 -2.75 -4.85 8.11
CA GLY A 75 -1.70 -4.72 7.10
C GLY A 75 -0.95 -6.01 6.89
N GLY A 76 -0.38 -6.22 5.71
CA GLY A 76 0.34 -7.44 5.38
C GLY A 76 -0.44 -8.33 4.41
N VAL A 77 -0.06 -9.60 4.36
CA VAL A 77 -0.75 -10.62 3.55
C VAL A 77 -1.59 -11.49 4.46
N ASP A 78 -2.89 -11.24 4.47
CA ASP A 78 -3.83 -11.86 5.40
C ASP A 78 -4.59 -13.02 4.77
N ILE A 79 -5.08 -13.91 5.63
CA ILE A 79 -6.08 -14.92 5.29
C ILE A 79 -7.32 -14.66 6.14
N LEU A 80 -8.38 -14.18 5.52
CA LEU A 80 -9.67 -13.92 6.18
C LEU A 80 -10.69 -14.95 5.74
N ASN A 81 -11.36 -15.57 6.70
CA ASN A 81 -12.43 -16.55 6.45
C ASN A 81 -13.68 -16.12 7.21
N GLY A 82 -14.76 -15.75 6.51
CA GLY A 82 -16.01 -15.29 7.09
C GLY A 82 -16.67 -16.40 7.91
N GLY A 83 -17.10 -17.46 7.21
CA GLY A 83 -17.69 -18.64 7.86
C GLY A 83 -19.11 -18.82 7.40
N GLY A 84 -20.07 -18.61 8.29
CA GLY A 84 -21.47 -18.53 7.90
C GLY A 84 -22.03 -17.17 8.26
N GLY A 85 -23.07 -16.73 7.56
CA GLY A 85 -23.68 -15.43 7.81
C GLY A 85 -23.22 -14.41 6.78
N ALA A 86 -23.79 -13.20 6.83
CA ALA A 86 -23.44 -12.14 5.90
C ALA A 86 -22.26 -11.33 6.46
N ASP A 87 -21.06 -11.62 5.98
CA ASP A 87 -19.81 -11.11 6.52
C ASP A 87 -19.25 -9.92 5.74
N VAL A 88 -18.40 -9.14 6.39
CA VAL A 88 -17.59 -8.08 5.77
C VAL A 88 -16.12 -8.36 6.03
N LEU A 89 -15.38 -8.70 4.98
CA LEU A 89 -13.95 -8.99 5.01
C LEU A 89 -13.18 -7.87 4.33
N VAL A 90 -12.22 -7.27 5.04
CA VAL A 90 -11.37 -6.20 4.52
C VAL A 90 -9.92 -6.56 4.81
N SER A 91 -9.11 -6.77 3.78
CA SER A 91 -7.65 -7.04 3.92
C SER A 91 -6.95 -5.90 4.65
N GLY A 92 -7.11 -4.66 4.16
CA GLY A 92 -6.39 -3.48 4.61
C GLY A 92 -5.16 -3.18 3.76
N ALA A 93 -4.06 -2.75 4.40
CA ALA A 93 -2.83 -2.39 3.70
C ALA A 93 -2.12 -3.64 3.14
N PRO A 94 -1.50 -3.55 1.96
CA PRO A 94 -0.89 -4.70 1.31
C PRO A 94 0.34 -5.20 2.07
N GLY A 95 0.73 -6.44 1.82
CA GLY A 95 2.10 -6.85 2.08
C GLY A 95 3.04 -6.18 1.08
N GLU A 96 4.14 -5.59 1.54
CA GLU A 96 5.12 -4.98 0.62
C GLU A 96 6.40 -5.81 0.52
N THR A 97 6.83 -6.07 -0.71
CA THR A 97 8.17 -6.61 -1.01
C THR A 97 8.84 -5.80 -2.12
N GLY A 98 10.14 -6.04 -2.33
CA GLY A 98 10.91 -5.26 -3.30
C GLY A 98 11.24 -3.86 -2.80
N GLY A 99 11.35 -2.92 -3.74
CA GLY A 99 12.12 -1.69 -3.51
C GLY A 99 13.62 -2.00 -3.43
N GLY A 100 14.46 -1.08 -3.94
CA GLY A 100 15.90 -1.24 -3.84
C GLY A 100 16.33 -1.44 -2.40
N SER A 101 17.05 -2.53 -2.11
CA SER A 101 17.46 -2.84 -0.74
C SER A 101 18.53 -1.85 -0.25
N ASP A 102 18.37 -1.35 0.97
CA ASP A 102 19.40 -0.53 1.60
C ASP A 102 20.70 -1.32 1.74
N ILE A 103 21.81 -0.70 1.37
CA ILE A 103 23.14 -1.28 1.56
C ILE A 103 23.56 -1.02 3.00
N VAL A 104 23.59 -2.06 3.82
CA VAL A 104 24.22 -1.99 5.16
C VAL A 104 25.71 -2.30 5.02
N LYS A 105 26.53 -1.25 5.02
CA LYS A 105 27.99 -1.39 4.91
C LYS A 105 28.64 -1.35 6.29
N SER A 106 29.16 -2.49 6.72
CA SER A 106 29.90 -2.60 7.98
C SER A 106 31.28 -1.91 7.93
N ARG A 107 31.81 -1.54 9.10
CA ARG A 107 33.18 -1.00 9.25
C ARG A 107 34.31 -1.95 8.81
N PHE A 108 34.02 -3.24 8.62
CA PHE A 108 35.01 -4.23 8.18
C PHE A 108 35.05 -4.39 6.66
N THR A 109 34.08 -3.80 5.95
CA THR A 109 34.05 -3.80 4.49
C THR A 109 34.98 -2.70 3.98
N LEU A 110 36.12 -3.06 3.40
CA LEU A 110 37.04 -2.09 2.82
C LEU A 110 36.49 -1.56 1.49
N ASN A 111 36.40 -0.24 1.35
CA ASN A 111 36.03 0.45 0.10
C ASN A 111 36.81 1.75 -0.09
N ASN A 112 38.09 1.76 0.25
CA ASN A 112 38.89 2.98 0.33
C ASN A 112 39.50 3.47 -0.99
N SER A 113 39.06 2.90 -2.11
CA SER A 113 39.52 3.22 -3.46
C SER A 113 38.47 2.84 -4.50
N ILE A 114 38.63 3.35 -5.73
CA ILE A 114 37.86 2.95 -6.92
C ILE A 114 37.81 1.42 -7.07
N ALA A 115 38.94 0.73 -6.90
CA ALA A 115 39.03 -0.73 -7.08
C ALA A 115 38.26 -1.53 -6.01
N SER A 116 38.01 -0.93 -4.86
CA SER A 116 37.30 -1.53 -3.73
C SER A 116 35.89 -0.97 -3.54
N ALA A 117 35.43 -0.11 -4.44
CA ALA A 117 34.17 0.62 -4.26
C ALA A 117 32.99 -0.35 -4.10
N VAL A 118 32.08 -0.02 -3.18
CA VAL A 118 30.83 -0.77 -3.03
C VAL A 118 29.89 -0.40 -4.17
N SER A 119 29.40 -1.39 -4.91
CA SER A 119 28.47 -1.16 -6.02
C SER A 119 27.08 -0.81 -5.51
N LEU A 120 26.46 0.22 -6.10
CA LEU A 120 25.05 0.57 -5.88
C LEU A 120 24.11 -0.14 -6.87
N ALA A 121 24.63 -0.92 -7.81
CA ALA A 121 23.82 -1.57 -8.83
C ALA A 121 22.75 -2.51 -8.21
N GLY A 122 21.51 -2.42 -8.70
CA GLY A 122 20.38 -3.23 -8.24
C GLY A 122 19.75 -2.78 -6.92
N THR A 123 20.24 -1.68 -6.33
CA THR A 123 19.77 -1.18 -5.02
C THR A 123 18.89 0.07 -5.12
N PHE A 124 18.56 0.50 -6.35
CA PHE A 124 17.72 1.67 -6.58
C PHE A 124 16.25 1.29 -6.46
N GLY A 125 15.47 2.10 -5.75
CA GLY A 125 14.01 1.96 -5.64
C GLY A 125 13.32 3.32 -5.66
N LEU A 126 11.99 3.30 -5.63
CA LEU A 126 11.14 4.50 -5.57
C LEU A 126 10.35 4.57 -4.25
N ARG A 127 10.84 3.89 -3.21
CA ARG A 127 10.20 3.90 -1.89
C ARG A 127 10.36 5.27 -1.25
N GLU A 128 9.28 5.84 -0.72
CA GLU A 128 9.38 7.12 -0.01
C GLU A 128 10.42 7.05 1.12
N ARG A 129 11.26 8.08 1.22
CA ARG A 129 12.27 8.20 2.28
C ARG A 129 12.39 9.65 2.73
N ALA A 130 12.26 9.86 4.03
CA ALA A 130 12.50 11.16 4.64
C ALA A 130 13.94 11.64 4.35
N GLY A 131 14.09 12.92 3.98
CA GLY A 131 15.38 13.52 3.61
C GLY A 131 15.74 13.38 2.13
N VAL A 132 15.18 12.39 1.41
CA VAL A 132 15.51 12.20 -0.02
C VAL A 132 14.57 12.99 -0.92
N GLU A 133 15.12 13.98 -1.62
CA GLU A 133 14.37 14.77 -2.60
C GLU A 133 13.82 13.87 -3.72
N ASN A 134 12.53 14.03 -4.03
CA ASN A 134 11.86 13.32 -5.13
C ASN A 134 11.93 11.79 -5.02
N ALA A 135 12.03 11.21 -3.81
CA ALA A 135 12.22 9.78 -3.56
C ALA A 135 11.24 8.84 -4.29
N THR A 136 10.00 9.30 -4.54
CA THR A 136 8.95 8.55 -5.22
C THR A 136 8.92 8.73 -6.74
N THR A 137 9.69 9.68 -7.29
CA THR A 137 9.73 9.98 -8.73
C THR A 137 11.11 9.80 -9.37
N ILE A 138 12.17 9.81 -8.57
CA ILE A 138 13.55 9.54 -9.00
C ILE A 138 14.08 8.31 -8.25
N PRO A 139 14.54 7.26 -8.96
CA PRO A 139 15.12 6.08 -8.33
C PRO A 139 16.31 6.47 -7.46
N HIS A 140 16.34 5.99 -6.22
CA HIS A 140 17.42 6.26 -5.28
C HIS A 140 17.91 5.00 -4.59
N ALA A 141 19.20 4.97 -4.30
CA ALA A 141 19.85 3.95 -3.49
C ALA A 141 20.25 4.57 -2.14
N THR A 142 20.08 3.81 -1.06
CA THR A 142 20.49 4.22 0.28
C THR A 142 21.57 3.29 0.81
N VAL A 143 22.64 3.88 1.34
CA VAL A 143 23.69 3.18 2.05
C VAL A 143 23.67 3.61 3.51
N VAL A 144 23.45 2.65 4.42
CA VAL A 144 23.70 2.83 5.85
C VAL A 144 25.12 2.37 6.14
N GLY A 145 26.05 3.33 6.20
CA GLY A 145 27.48 3.09 6.25
C GLY A 145 28.08 3.23 7.65
N SER A 146 29.01 2.35 7.98
CA SER A 146 30.00 2.56 9.04
C SER A 146 31.38 2.67 8.39
N ALA A 147 32.04 3.80 8.59
CA ALA A 147 33.35 4.05 7.99
C ALA A 147 34.37 2.98 8.42
N HIS A 148 35.18 2.53 7.46
CA HIS A 148 36.26 1.58 7.74
C HIS A 148 37.44 2.26 8.45
N GLY A 149 37.71 3.53 8.12
CA GLY A 149 38.79 4.32 8.70
C GLY A 149 40.19 4.08 8.12
N ALA A 150 40.28 3.31 7.03
CA ALA A 150 41.54 3.11 6.28
C ALA A 150 41.69 4.04 5.07
N GLY A 151 40.82 5.05 4.95
CA GLY A 151 40.76 5.98 3.83
C GLY A 151 39.39 6.66 3.74
N PRO A 152 39.16 7.46 2.70
CA PRO A 152 37.80 7.87 2.32
C PRO A 152 37.03 6.66 1.79
N GLU A 153 35.71 6.73 1.71
CA GLU A 153 34.83 5.61 1.39
C GLU A 153 34.27 5.79 -0.04
N TYR A 154 34.39 4.78 -0.91
CA TYR A 154 33.96 4.85 -2.31
C TYR A 154 32.75 3.96 -2.59
N TYR A 155 31.83 4.50 -3.40
CA TYR A 155 30.66 3.81 -3.92
C TYR A 155 30.56 3.98 -5.43
N ALA A 156 30.31 2.89 -6.15
CA ALA A 156 30.24 2.88 -7.61
C ALA A 156 28.80 2.93 -8.09
N PHE A 157 28.53 3.78 -9.07
CA PHE A 157 27.21 3.93 -9.70
C PHE A 157 27.35 4.13 -11.20
N THR A 158 26.26 3.92 -11.93
CA THR A 158 26.21 4.09 -13.39
C THR A 158 25.14 5.10 -13.77
N VAL A 159 25.47 5.94 -14.75
CA VAL A 159 24.59 7.00 -15.28
C VAL A 159 24.57 6.94 -16.80
N VAL A 160 23.56 7.58 -17.39
CA VAL A 160 23.53 7.93 -18.81
C VAL A 160 23.85 9.41 -18.99
N ALA A 161 24.24 9.80 -20.20
CA ALA A 161 24.48 11.21 -20.51
C ALA A 161 23.19 12.02 -20.36
N GLY A 162 23.26 13.13 -19.62
CA GLY A 162 22.13 13.99 -19.31
C GLY A 162 21.53 13.76 -17.91
N ASP A 163 21.91 12.71 -17.20
CA ASP A 163 21.46 12.50 -15.82
C ASP A 163 21.94 13.63 -14.91
N THR A 164 21.00 14.27 -14.22
CA THR A 164 21.30 15.09 -13.04
C THR A 164 21.13 14.21 -11.81
N VAL A 165 22.24 13.90 -11.14
CA VAL A 165 22.28 13.02 -9.98
C VAL A 165 22.40 13.85 -8.71
N VAL A 166 21.65 13.45 -7.70
CA VAL A 166 21.69 14.05 -6.35
C VAL A 166 22.37 13.07 -5.40
N PHE A 167 23.33 13.55 -4.64
CA PHE A 167 24.02 12.84 -3.58
C PHE A 167 23.74 13.58 -2.27
N ASP A 168 23.35 12.84 -1.25
CA ASP A 168 22.93 13.43 0.01
C ASP A 168 23.40 12.57 1.17
N ILE A 169 24.07 13.20 2.14
CA ILE A 169 24.51 12.53 3.36
C ILE A 169 23.61 12.94 4.50
N ASP A 170 23.04 11.97 5.20
CA ASP A 170 22.29 12.21 6.43
C ASP A 170 23.02 11.58 7.63
N ASN A 171 22.83 12.19 8.81
CA ASN A 171 23.20 11.61 10.10
C ASN A 171 24.70 11.27 10.18
N ALA A 172 25.57 12.10 9.59
CA ALA A 172 26.99 11.84 9.65
C ALA A 172 27.54 12.06 11.06
N ALA A 173 28.28 11.08 11.59
CA ALA A 173 28.98 11.21 12.88
C ALA A 173 30.29 12.03 12.78
N PHE A 174 30.52 12.68 11.63
CA PHE A 174 31.67 13.49 11.30
C PHE A 174 31.24 14.55 10.29
N ASP A 175 31.98 15.66 10.25
CA ASP A 175 31.85 16.68 9.24
C ASP A 175 32.19 16.08 7.86
N SER A 176 31.17 15.79 7.05
CA SER A 176 31.28 14.98 5.84
C SER A 176 31.70 15.80 4.64
N THR A 177 32.09 15.11 3.56
CA THR A 177 32.41 15.70 2.27
C THR A 177 32.04 14.70 1.18
N LEU A 178 31.62 15.20 0.04
CA LEU A 178 31.32 14.41 -1.15
C LEU A 178 32.25 14.79 -2.30
N ARG A 179 32.72 13.79 -3.06
CA ARG A 179 33.34 14.01 -4.37
C ARG A 179 32.79 13.05 -5.40
N ILE A 180 32.55 13.55 -6.61
CA ILE A 180 32.29 12.73 -7.79
C ILE A 180 33.62 12.47 -8.48
N VAL A 181 33.93 11.20 -8.71
CA VAL A 181 35.21 10.74 -9.23
C VAL A 181 34.98 9.91 -10.49
N GLY A 182 35.69 10.24 -11.56
CA GLY A 182 35.75 9.47 -12.80
C GLY A 182 36.50 8.14 -12.63
N ALA A 183 36.33 7.22 -13.58
CA ALA A 183 36.99 5.91 -13.54
C ALA A 183 38.53 5.97 -13.57
N ASP A 184 39.09 7.08 -14.05
CA ASP A 184 40.53 7.37 -14.06
C ASP A 184 41.02 8.08 -12.79
N GLY A 185 40.13 8.34 -11.82
CA GLY A 185 40.44 9.05 -10.58
C GLY A 185 40.30 10.57 -10.65
N THR A 186 39.86 11.13 -11.78
CA THR A 186 39.62 12.57 -11.91
C THR A 186 38.45 13.02 -11.03
N ILE A 187 38.60 14.13 -10.31
CA ILE A 187 37.50 14.73 -9.53
C ILE A 187 36.69 15.62 -10.48
N LEU A 188 35.39 15.35 -10.58
CA LEU A 188 34.47 16.07 -11.46
C LEU A 188 33.70 17.18 -10.73
N ALA A 189 33.34 16.92 -9.47
CA ALA A 189 32.69 17.86 -8.58
C ALA A 189 32.93 17.44 -7.12
N GLN A 190 32.79 18.37 -6.19
CA GLN A 190 32.92 18.12 -4.75
C GLN A 190 32.17 19.18 -3.94
N ASN A 191 31.75 18.82 -2.72
CA ASN A 191 31.11 19.74 -1.76
C ASN A 191 31.32 19.26 -0.32
N ASP A 192 31.28 20.16 0.66
CA ASP A 192 31.37 19.89 2.12
C ASP A 192 30.10 20.25 2.91
N ASP A 193 29.42 21.37 2.67
CA ASP A 193 28.09 21.67 3.24
C ASP A 193 27.29 22.68 2.37
N GLY A 194 26.06 22.34 1.98
CA GLY A 194 25.38 23.01 0.86
C GLY A 194 24.85 24.42 1.15
N THR A 195 24.92 25.33 0.16
CA THR A 195 23.89 26.38 0.04
C THR A 195 22.62 25.76 -0.55
N THR A 196 21.83 25.11 0.31
CA THR A 196 20.35 25.07 0.38
C THR A 196 19.92 23.75 1.05
N GLY A 197 19.63 23.77 2.36
CA GLY A 197 18.47 22.99 2.83
C GLY A 197 18.58 22.08 4.05
N ASP A 198 19.74 21.85 4.67
CA ASP A 198 19.77 21.25 6.00
C ASP A 198 20.55 22.12 7.00
N SER A 199 20.16 22.01 8.26
CA SER A 199 20.62 22.87 9.36
C SER A 199 21.80 22.28 10.14
N GLN A 200 22.44 21.22 9.64
CA GLN A 200 23.49 20.49 10.35
C GLN A 200 24.78 20.57 9.53
N GLY A 201 25.69 21.45 9.91
CA GLY A 201 26.99 21.67 9.24
C GLY A 201 27.98 20.49 9.35
N THR A 202 27.47 19.25 9.24
CA THR A 202 28.20 18.00 9.11
C THR A 202 27.73 17.18 7.92
N ASP A 203 26.59 17.51 7.31
CA ASP A 203 25.90 16.70 6.32
C ASP A 203 26.10 17.35 4.93
N SER A 204 26.76 16.61 4.03
CA SER A 204 27.10 17.11 2.69
C SER A 204 26.02 16.76 1.67
N HIS A 205 25.74 17.70 0.78
CA HIS A 205 24.84 17.53 -0.35
C HIS A 205 25.54 17.89 -1.67
N LEU A 206 25.33 17.16 -2.77
CA LEU A 206 25.93 17.47 -4.06
C LEU A 206 25.00 17.09 -5.22
N THR A 207 24.76 18.02 -6.13
CA THR A 207 24.03 17.77 -7.38
C THR A 207 24.96 17.95 -8.58
N PHE A 208 24.91 17.02 -9.55
CA PHE A 208 25.76 17.09 -10.74
C PHE A 208 25.10 16.51 -11.99
N THR A 209 25.21 17.23 -13.11
CA THR A 209 24.73 16.78 -14.43
C THR A 209 25.86 16.14 -15.24
N PHE A 210 25.73 14.85 -15.53
CA PHE A 210 26.71 14.10 -16.31
C PHE A 210 26.55 14.35 -17.80
N THR A 211 27.65 14.66 -18.48
CA THR A 211 27.66 14.86 -19.94
C THR A 211 27.96 13.59 -20.74
N THR A 212 28.45 12.55 -20.06
CA THR A 212 28.75 11.23 -20.64
C THR A 212 28.15 10.13 -19.76
N GLY A 213 27.73 9.03 -20.39
CA GLY A 213 27.31 7.83 -19.66
C GLY A 213 28.50 6.95 -19.28
N GLY A 214 28.36 6.18 -18.21
CA GLY A 214 29.40 5.27 -17.74
C GLY A 214 29.34 5.02 -16.23
N THR A 215 30.39 4.35 -15.72
CA THR A 215 30.57 4.12 -14.27
C THR A 215 31.38 5.25 -13.66
N PHE A 216 30.85 5.82 -12.59
CA PHE A 216 31.48 6.85 -11.77
C PHE A 216 31.45 6.42 -10.31
N TYR A 217 32.13 7.19 -9.47
CA TYR A 217 32.30 6.88 -8.07
C TYR A 217 31.98 8.10 -7.22
N VAL A 218 31.27 7.91 -6.11
CA VAL A 218 31.12 8.93 -5.09
C VAL A 218 32.06 8.58 -3.94
N GLN A 219 32.87 9.55 -3.55
CA GLN A 219 33.75 9.48 -2.40
C GLN A 219 33.08 10.21 -1.24
N VAL A 220 32.96 9.52 -0.11
CA VAL A 220 32.56 10.10 1.18
C VAL A 220 33.81 10.20 2.04
N ALA A 221 34.14 11.40 2.51
CA ALA A 221 35.31 11.63 3.36
C ALA A 221 34.97 12.62 4.48
N ARG A 222 35.91 12.85 5.38
CA ARG A 222 35.75 13.83 6.45
C ARG A 222 36.37 15.16 6.05
N TRP A 223 35.70 16.26 6.33
CA TRP A 223 36.25 17.59 6.17
C TRP A 223 37.44 17.84 7.11
N VAL A 224 38.40 18.64 6.66
CA VAL A 224 39.53 19.10 7.46
C VAL A 224 39.72 20.59 7.23
N SER A 225 40.01 21.32 8.31
CA SER A 225 40.28 22.76 8.26
C SER A 225 41.39 23.11 7.26
N GLY A 226 41.11 24.06 6.37
CA GLY A 226 42.06 24.52 5.35
C GLY A 226 41.44 24.76 3.96
N SER A 227 40.21 24.28 3.74
CA SER A 227 39.41 24.58 2.54
C SER A 227 39.01 26.06 2.52
N VAL A 228 39.22 26.73 1.39
CA VAL A 228 38.79 28.14 1.19
C VAL A 228 37.61 28.25 0.23
N ASP A 229 37.35 27.21 -0.55
CA ASP A 229 36.21 27.02 -1.45
C ASP A 229 36.07 25.54 -1.84
N ASP A 230 34.96 25.19 -2.50
CA ASP A 230 34.69 23.84 -3.00
C ASP A 230 35.74 23.36 -4.00
N ASN A 231 36.47 24.25 -4.68
CA ASN A 231 37.51 23.86 -5.63
C ASN A 231 38.83 23.43 -4.95
N SER A 232 39.01 23.80 -3.69
CA SER A 232 40.21 23.55 -2.88
C SER A 232 39.94 22.68 -1.64
N LEU A 233 38.80 21.98 -1.64
CA LEU A 233 38.35 21.13 -0.54
C LEU A 233 39.43 20.15 -0.05
N VAL A 234 39.83 20.28 1.21
CA VAL A 234 40.79 19.39 1.87
C VAL A 234 40.02 18.32 2.65
N THR A 235 40.28 17.05 2.32
CA THR A 235 39.62 15.91 2.98
C THR A 235 40.59 15.09 3.81
N GLY A 236 40.06 14.47 4.85
CA GLY A 236 40.72 13.49 5.70
C GLY A 236 39.88 12.22 5.80
N ASN A 237 40.44 11.23 6.47
CA ASN A 237 39.74 9.96 6.66
C ASN A 237 38.71 10.11 7.79
N PRO A 238 37.48 9.60 7.59
CA PRO A 238 36.58 9.31 8.69
C PRO A 238 37.23 8.29 9.65
N THR A 239 36.87 8.32 10.93
CA THR A 239 37.37 7.35 11.91
C THR A 239 36.59 6.05 11.80
N ALA A 240 37.27 4.92 12.00
CA ALA A 240 36.66 3.60 11.94
C ALA A 240 35.42 3.50 12.87
N GLY A 241 34.28 3.09 12.32
CA GLY A 241 33.02 2.94 13.03
C GLY A 241 32.16 4.19 13.14
N GLN A 242 32.59 5.35 12.63
CA GLN A 242 31.70 6.50 12.50
C GLN A 242 30.61 6.21 11.45
N GLY A 243 29.35 6.41 11.84
CA GLY A 243 28.19 6.16 10.99
C GLY A 243 27.88 7.34 10.06
N TYR A 244 27.21 7.04 8.94
CA TYR A 244 26.60 7.99 8.03
C TYR A 244 25.58 7.26 7.14
N THR A 245 24.61 8.00 6.60
CA THR A 245 23.71 7.50 5.55
C THR A 245 24.02 8.25 4.26
N LEU A 246 24.25 7.53 3.15
CA LEU A 246 24.41 8.11 1.82
C LEU A 246 23.21 7.75 0.96
N ASN A 247 22.51 8.76 0.46
CA ASN A 247 21.46 8.63 -0.55
C ASN A 247 22.01 9.07 -1.92
N VAL A 248 21.71 8.31 -2.96
CA VAL A 248 22.11 8.61 -4.34
C VAL A 248 20.90 8.47 -5.25
N SER A 249 20.42 9.58 -5.82
CA SER A 249 19.24 9.63 -6.69
C SER A 249 19.65 9.80 -8.16
N ILE A 250 19.35 8.81 -9.00
CA ILE A 250 19.74 8.77 -10.42
C ILE A 250 18.48 8.56 -11.28
N PRO A 251 18.09 9.54 -12.12
CA PRO A 251 16.89 9.43 -12.97
C PRO A 251 16.85 8.21 -13.88
N SER A 252 17.99 7.80 -14.43
CA SER A 252 18.07 6.65 -15.35
C SER A 252 18.31 5.29 -14.67
N ALA A 253 18.51 5.25 -13.35
CA ALA A 253 18.82 3.99 -12.67
C ALA A 253 17.61 3.04 -12.73
N PRO A 254 17.81 1.74 -13.02
CA PRO A 254 16.73 0.77 -12.99
C PRO A 254 16.17 0.64 -11.57
N ALA A 255 14.97 1.18 -11.34
CA ALA A 255 14.26 1.01 -10.08
C ALA A 255 13.80 -0.45 -9.93
N GLN A 256 14.13 -1.05 -8.80
CA GLN A 256 13.46 -2.27 -8.36
C GLN A 256 12.02 -1.89 -8.01
N PRO A 257 11.02 -2.50 -8.67
CA PRO A 257 9.62 -2.20 -8.39
C PRO A 257 9.32 -2.56 -6.93
N ILE A 258 8.45 -1.77 -6.32
CA ILE A 258 7.72 -2.21 -5.11
C ILE A 258 6.67 -3.20 -5.60
N GLN A 259 6.58 -4.35 -4.94
CA GLN A 259 5.56 -5.35 -5.19
C GLN A 259 4.59 -5.33 -4.02
N PHE A 260 3.34 -4.99 -4.31
CA PHE A 260 2.23 -5.16 -3.39
C PHE A 260 1.73 -6.59 -3.52
N LEU A 261 1.82 -7.33 -2.42
CA LEU A 261 1.30 -8.68 -2.25
C LEU A 261 -0.10 -8.55 -1.68
N GLY A 262 -1.07 -9.22 -2.30
CA GLY A 262 -2.44 -9.24 -1.82
C GLY A 262 -2.71 -10.40 -0.86
N SER A 263 -3.86 -10.31 -0.22
CA SER A 263 -4.44 -11.21 0.77
C SER A 263 -5.36 -12.25 0.12
N THR A 264 -5.82 -13.21 0.93
CA THR A 264 -6.86 -14.18 0.53
C THR A 264 -8.08 -14.00 1.42
N LEU A 265 -9.21 -13.70 0.82
CA LEU A 265 -10.49 -13.51 1.48
C LEU A 265 -11.45 -14.61 1.03
N ASN A 266 -12.08 -15.30 1.99
CA ASN A 266 -13.05 -16.36 1.75
C ASN A 266 -14.33 -16.04 2.53
N GLY A 267 -15.42 -15.70 1.83
CA GLY A 267 -16.73 -15.44 2.44
C GLY A 267 -17.30 -16.70 3.09
N GLN A 268 -17.46 -17.74 2.27
CA GLN A 268 -18.10 -19.03 2.55
C GLN A 268 -19.63 -19.00 2.42
N ASP A 269 -20.41 -19.30 3.46
CA ASP A 269 -21.88 -19.36 3.34
C ASP A 269 -22.50 -18.02 3.76
N GLY A 270 -23.28 -17.38 2.89
CA GLY A 270 -24.01 -16.15 3.20
C GLY A 270 -23.71 -15.03 2.21
N ASP A 271 -24.53 -13.98 2.20
CA ASP A 271 -24.32 -12.85 1.28
C ASP A 271 -23.16 -11.97 1.81
N ASP A 272 -21.94 -12.19 1.30
CA ASP A 272 -20.71 -11.59 1.82
C ASP A 272 -20.22 -10.36 1.04
N ARG A 273 -19.48 -9.47 1.73
CA ARG A 273 -18.72 -8.37 1.12
C ARG A 273 -17.22 -8.53 1.35
N LEU A 274 -16.46 -8.69 0.27
CA LEU A 274 -15.01 -8.87 0.31
C LEU A 274 -14.30 -7.68 -0.34
N GLU A 275 -13.28 -7.13 0.34
CA GLU A 275 -12.49 -5.99 -0.12
C GLU A 275 -10.98 -6.28 -0.03
N GLY A 276 -10.32 -6.38 -1.18
CA GLY A 276 -8.89 -6.71 -1.33
C GLY A 276 -7.94 -5.52 -1.22
N GLY A 277 -8.37 -4.32 -1.63
CA GLY A 277 -7.61 -3.09 -1.40
C GLY A 277 -6.44 -2.91 -2.36
N LEU A 278 -5.20 -2.91 -1.87
CA LEU A 278 -4.01 -2.88 -2.73
C LEU A 278 -3.40 -4.27 -2.78
N GLY A 279 -2.78 -4.60 -3.91
CA GLY A 279 -2.04 -5.85 -4.06
C GLY A 279 -2.82 -6.85 -4.89
N LYS A 280 -2.22 -8.02 -5.14
CA LYS A 280 -2.84 -9.05 -5.97
C LYS A 280 -3.64 -9.99 -5.09
N ASP A 281 -4.90 -9.67 -4.90
CA ASP A 281 -5.78 -10.34 -3.96
C ASP A 281 -6.49 -11.54 -4.59
N ILE A 282 -6.88 -12.48 -3.73
CA ILE A 282 -7.74 -13.62 -4.07
C ILE A 282 -9.00 -13.49 -3.24
N LEU A 283 -10.13 -13.23 -3.90
CA LEU A 283 -11.44 -13.11 -3.27
C LEU A 283 -12.31 -14.27 -3.72
N ASN A 284 -12.78 -15.07 -2.77
CA ASN A 284 -13.73 -16.16 -2.99
C ASN A 284 -15.00 -15.85 -2.20
N GLY A 285 -16.11 -15.58 -2.90
CA GLY A 285 -17.42 -15.32 -2.32
C GLY A 285 -17.93 -16.56 -1.59
N GLY A 286 -18.36 -17.56 -2.34
CA GLY A 286 -18.68 -18.87 -1.80
C GLY A 286 -20.07 -19.32 -2.22
N ALA A 287 -21.00 -19.39 -1.28
CA ALA A 287 -22.40 -19.66 -1.56
C ALA A 287 -23.24 -18.44 -1.18
N ASP A 288 -24.37 -18.27 -1.88
CA ASP A 288 -25.24 -17.09 -1.80
C ASP A 288 -24.66 -15.90 -2.59
N ASN A 289 -25.21 -14.69 -2.45
CA ASN A 289 -24.95 -13.60 -3.39
C ASN A 289 -23.91 -12.62 -2.84
N ASP A 290 -22.73 -12.65 -3.44
CA ASP A 290 -21.57 -11.94 -2.90
C ASP A 290 -21.24 -10.65 -3.66
N VAL A 291 -20.55 -9.75 -2.95
CA VAL A 291 -19.98 -8.50 -3.48
C VAL A 291 -18.47 -8.53 -3.31
N LEU A 292 -17.74 -8.54 -4.44
CA LEU A 292 -16.29 -8.65 -4.48
C LEU A 292 -15.68 -7.36 -5.04
N ILE A 293 -14.85 -6.70 -4.24
CA ILE A 293 -14.09 -5.50 -4.59
C ILE A 293 -12.61 -5.89 -4.55
N GLY A 294 -12.01 -6.17 -5.72
CA GLY A 294 -10.58 -6.50 -5.82
C GLY A 294 -9.70 -5.35 -5.34
N GLY A 295 -9.86 -4.19 -5.99
CA GLY A 295 -9.10 -2.99 -5.68
C GLY A 295 -8.04 -2.72 -6.74
N PHE A 296 -6.82 -2.37 -6.34
CA PHE A 296 -5.74 -2.10 -7.28
C PHE A 296 -4.82 -3.32 -7.47
N GLU A 297 -4.25 -3.44 -8.68
CA GLU A 297 -3.41 -4.52 -9.20
C GLU A 297 -4.25 -5.60 -9.92
N ASN A 298 -3.78 -6.86 -9.94
CA ASN A 298 -4.40 -7.89 -10.78
C ASN A 298 -4.95 -8.97 -9.86
N ASP A 299 -6.26 -8.93 -9.67
CA ASP A 299 -6.93 -9.75 -8.68
C ASP A 299 -7.58 -10.98 -9.29
N THR A 300 -7.90 -11.95 -8.44
CA THR A 300 -8.74 -13.10 -8.79
C THR A 300 -10.01 -13.07 -7.96
N LEU A 301 -11.16 -12.97 -8.64
CA LEU A 301 -12.48 -12.86 -8.04
C LEU A 301 -13.29 -14.08 -8.45
N ASP A 302 -13.63 -14.94 -7.51
CA ASP A 302 -14.54 -16.08 -7.70
C ASP A 302 -15.81 -15.87 -6.88
N GLY A 303 -16.95 -15.63 -7.54
CA GLY A 303 -18.24 -15.46 -6.84
C GLY A 303 -18.76 -16.76 -6.23
N GLY A 304 -18.46 -17.90 -6.85
CA GLY A 304 -18.96 -19.19 -6.43
C GLY A 304 -20.40 -19.45 -6.86
N ALA A 305 -21.30 -19.68 -5.91
CA ALA A 305 -22.67 -20.14 -6.16
C ALA A 305 -23.69 -19.10 -5.72
N GLY A 306 -24.17 -18.30 -6.64
CA GLY A 306 -25.20 -17.31 -6.33
C GLY A 306 -25.43 -16.39 -7.51
N THR A 307 -25.71 -15.12 -7.21
CA THR A 307 -25.73 -14.03 -8.18
C THR A 307 -24.77 -12.94 -7.73
N ASP A 308 -23.53 -13.07 -8.18
CA ASP A 308 -22.39 -12.38 -7.60
C ASP A 308 -22.04 -11.11 -8.36
N THR A 309 -21.49 -10.13 -7.65
CA THR A 309 -21.17 -8.79 -8.18
C THR A 309 -19.70 -8.47 -7.97
N ALA A 310 -18.97 -8.26 -9.07
CA ALA A 310 -17.65 -7.64 -9.02
C ALA A 310 -17.79 -6.11 -9.18
N VAL A 311 -17.10 -5.35 -8.35
CA VAL A 311 -17.17 -3.88 -8.31
C VAL A 311 -15.85 -3.26 -8.78
N PHE A 312 -15.94 -2.21 -9.61
CA PHE A 312 -14.80 -1.51 -10.22
C PHE A 312 -14.94 0.01 -10.03
N SER A 313 -13.83 0.69 -9.78
CA SER A 313 -13.79 2.10 -9.33
C SER A 313 -14.14 3.14 -10.40
N GLY A 314 -13.99 2.80 -11.68
CA GLY A 314 -14.13 3.76 -12.77
C GLY A 314 -15.38 3.57 -13.61
N LEU A 315 -15.55 4.45 -14.61
CA LEU A 315 -16.68 4.38 -15.54
C LEU A 315 -16.57 3.12 -16.39
N ARG A 316 -17.70 2.48 -16.74
CA ARG A 316 -17.70 1.33 -17.66
C ARG A 316 -16.86 1.58 -18.93
N SER A 317 -16.93 2.77 -19.53
CA SER A 317 -16.18 3.08 -20.76
C SER A 317 -14.65 3.07 -20.62
N ALA A 318 -14.12 3.12 -19.39
CA ALA A 318 -12.68 3.06 -19.12
C ALA A 318 -12.13 1.63 -19.06
N TYR A 319 -13.00 0.61 -19.04
CA TYR A 319 -12.61 -0.79 -18.88
C TYR A 319 -12.78 -1.59 -20.17
N THR A 320 -11.91 -2.57 -20.36
CA THR A 320 -12.03 -3.59 -21.41
C THR A 320 -12.47 -4.91 -20.78
N ILE A 321 -13.50 -5.53 -21.35
CA ILE A 321 -14.00 -6.86 -20.92
C ILE A 321 -13.59 -7.86 -22.00
N SER A 322 -12.96 -8.96 -21.59
CA SER A 322 -12.60 -10.04 -22.49
C SER A 322 -12.94 -11.39 -21.88
N THR A 323 -13.70 -12.22 -22.60
CA THR A 323 -14.03 -13.58 -22.16
C THR A 323 -13.38 -14.57 -23.09
N THR A 324 -12.41 -15.34 -22.58
CA THR A 324 -11.69 -16.36 -23.34
C THR A 324 -11.75 -17.68 -22.60
N ASN A 325 -12.22 -18.74 -23.28
CA ASN A 325 -12.33 -20.10 -22.72
C ASN A 325 -13.11 -20.19 -21.39
N GLY A 326 -14.10 -19.33 -21.19
CA GLY A 326 -14.92 -19.32 -19.97
C GLY A 326 -14.33 -18.54 -18.80
N THR A 327 -13.16 -17.92 -18.97
CA THR A 327 -12.59 -16.97 -18.02
C THR A 327 -12.81 -15.55 -18.53
N THR A 328 -13.37 -14.68 -17.69
CA THR A 328 -13.53 -13.27 -17.99
C THR A 328 -12.41 -12.47 -17.36
N THR A 329 -11.82 -11.54 -18.10
CA THR A 329 -10.84 -10.59 -17.59
C THR A 329 -11.35 -9.17 -17.80
N ILE A 330 -11.19 -8.34 -16.77
CA ILE A 330 -11.58 -6.93 -16.77
C ILE A 330 -10.30 -6.10 -16.63
N THR A 331 -9.99 -5.25 -17.60
CA THR A 331 -8.78 -4.42 -17.59
C THR A 331 -9.14 -2.93 -17.55
N GLY A 332 -8.64 -2.18 -16.57
CA GLY A 332 -8.87 -0.74 -16.43
C GLY A 332 -7.94 -0.07 -15.41
N ALA A 333 -8.47 0.90 -14.66
CA ALA A 333 -7.71 1.67 -13.67
C ALA A 333 -7.32 0.84 -12.44
N ASP A 334 -8.17 -0.11 -12.10
CA ASP A 334 -7.99 -1.08 -11.01
C ASP A 334 -6.90 -2.11 -11.35
N GLY A 335 -6.62 -2.32 -12.63
CA GLY A 335 -5.61 -3.24 -13.13
C GLY A 335 -6.22 -4.27 -14.06
N THR A 336 -5.82 -5.53 -13.97
CA THR A 336 -6.36 -6.63 -14.81
C THR A 336 -6.83 -7.79 -13.97
N ASP A 337 -8.13 -7.82 -13.73
CA ASP A 337 -8.77 -8.77 -12.82
C ASP A 337 -9.31 -9.97 -13.58
N THR A 338 -9.22 -11.12 -12.95
CA THR A 338 -9.72 -12.40 -13.46
C THR A 338 -10.97 -12.80 -12.70
N LEU A 339 -12.08 -12.97 -13.42
CA LEU A 339 -13.39 -13.25 -12.87
C LEU A 339 -13.81 -14.68 -13.18
N VAL A 340 -14.32 -15.36 -12.18
CA VAL A 340 -14.90 -16.71 -12.22
C VAL A 340 -16.24 -16.67 -11.49
N ASN A 341 -17.28 -17.28 -12.07
CA ASN A 341 -18.62 -17.32 -11.47
C ASN A 341 -19.14 -15.93 -11.02
N ILE A 342 -18.97 -14.91 -11.86
CA ILE A 342 -19.51 -13.56 -11.62
C ILE A 342 -20.58 -13.26 -12.68
N GLU A 343 -21.78 -12.90 -12.23
CA GLU A 343 -22.91 -12.58 -13.11
C GLU A 343 -23.02 -11.08 -13.39
N ARG A 344 -22.61 -10.24 -12.43
CA ARG A 344 -22.82 -8.78 -12.46
C ARG A 344 -21.54 -7.99 -12.28
N LEU A 345 -21.44 -6.87 -12.99
CA LEU A 345 -20.34 -5.91 -12.91
C LEU A 345 -20.89 -4.55 -12.50
N GLN A 346 -20.44 -4.04 -11.37
CA GLN A 346 -20.78 -2.70 -10.92
C GLN A 346 -19.62 -1.76 -11.25
N PHE A 347 -19.91 -0.72 -12.02
CA PHE A 347 -18.97 0.37 -12.30
C PHE A 347 -19.49 1.65 -11.64
N SER A 348 -18.65 2.68 -11.55
CA SER A 348 -19.05 3.99 -10.99
C SER A 348 -20.25 4.66 -11.68
N ASN A 349 -20.71 4.15 -12.83
CA ASN A 349 -21.88 4.65 -13.55
C ASN A 349 -23.02 3.63 -13.70
N GLY A 350 -23.04 2.60 -12.87
CA GLY A 350 -24.17 1.67 -12.75
C GLY A 350 -23.80 0.20 -12.94
N LEU A 351 -24.84 -0.62 -13.01
CA LEU A 351 -24.75 -2.07 -13.03
C LEU A 351 -24.84 -2.63 -14.45
N PHE A 352 -24.01 -3.61 -14.75
CA PHE A 352 -23.87 -4.24 -16.06
C PHE A 352 -23.84 -5.77 -15.93
N ASP A 353 -24.24 -6.46 -17.00
CA ASP A 353 -24.01 -7.90 -17.11
C ASP A 353 -22.52 -8.21 -17.38
N ILE A 354 -22.13 -9.48 -17.31
CA ILE A 354 -20.75 -9.93 -17.59
C ILE A 354 -20.26 -9.60 -19.03
N ALA A 355 -21.18 -9.28 -19.96
CA ALA A 355 -20.84 -8.83 -21.32
C ALA A 355 -20.70 -7.29 -21.41
N GLY A 356 -20.95 -6.57 -20.32
CA GLY A 356 -20.86 -5.12 -20.23
C GLY A 356 -22.08 -4.39 -20.79
N ASN A 357 -23.24 -5.05 -20.90
CA ASN A 357 -24.50 -4.38 -21.23
C ASN A 357 -25.15 -3.85 -19.94
N PRO A 358 -25.71 -2.63 -19.94
CA PRO A 358 -26.42 -2.12 -18.78
C PRO A 358 -27.56 -3.06 -18.37
N ILE A 359 -27.70 -3.32 -17.07
CA ILE A 359 -28.84 -4.04 -16.51
C ILE A 359 -29.67 -3.09 -15.64
N ASP A 360 -30.97 -3.04 -15.93
CA ASP A 360 -31.97 -2.36 -15.11
C ASP A 360 -32.60 -3.43 -14.20
N ALA A 361 -31.83 -3.82 -13.17
CA ALA A 361 -32.18 -4.91 -12.28
C ALA A 361 -32.26 -4.41 -10.83
N SER A 362 -33.32 -4.83 -10.13
CA SER A 362 -33.46 -4.69 -8.68
C SER A 362 -32.42 -5.56 -7.96
N GLY A 363 -31.65 -4.97 -7.05
CA GLY A 363 -30.63 -5.64 -6.25
C GLY A 363 -29.75 -4.62 -5.53
N PRO A 364 -28.90 -5.03 -4.56
CA PRO A 364 -27.98 -4.10 -3.93
C PRO A 364 -27.03 -3.48 -4.96
N ILE A 365 -26.92 -2.16 -4.95
CA ILE A 365 -25.94 -1.38 -5.69
C ILE A 365 -24.86 -0.98 -4.68
N VAL A 366 -23.64 -1.47 -4.87
CA VAL A 366 -22.51 -1.17 -3.98
C VAL A 366 -21.45 -0.44 -4.78
N GLY A 367 -21.16 0.80 -4.37
CA GLY A 367 -20.05 1.60 -4.90
C GLY A 367 -18.70 0.95 -4.61
N SER A 368 -17.67 1.59 -5.14
CA SER A 368 -16.28 1.35 -4.82
C SER A 368 -15.86 2.21 -3.63
N PRO A 369 -14.69 1.98 -3.01
CA PRO A 369 -14.11 2.92 -2.05
C PRO A 369 -13.65 4.29 -2.64
N SER A 370 -14.03 4.58 -3.89
CA SER A 370 -13.72 5.82 -4.62
C SER A 370 -15.01 6.56 -4.95
N ALA A 371 -14.92 7.86 -5.25
CA ALA A 371 -16.09 8.66 -5.57
C ALA A 371 -16.89 8.12 -6.77
N ASP A 372 -18.16 7.80 -6.54
CA ASP A 372 -19.04 7.19 -7.51
C ASP A 372 -20.21 8.07 -7.96
N THR A 373 -20.82 7.71 -9.10
CA THR A 373 -22.13 8.24 -9.54
C THR A 373 -23.13 7.09 -9.68
N LEU A 374 -23.70 6.68 -8.56
CA LEU A 374 -24.62 5.57 -8.48
C LEU A 374 -26.03 6.01 -8.87
N THR A 375 -26.74 5.19 -9.63
CA THR A 375 -28.12 5.43 -10.02
C THR A 375 -28.93 4.16 -9.84
N GLY A 376 -29.92 4.22 -8.95
CA GLY A 376 -30.96 3.23 -8.76
C GLY A 376 -31.97 3.22 -9.90
N THR A 377 -32.94 2.33 -9.79
CA THR A 377 -33.94 1.99 -10.78
C THR A 377 -35.25 2.78 -10.54
N ALA A 378 -36.36 2.28 -11.07
CA ALA A 378 -37.70 2.77 -10.74
C ALA A 378 -38.39 1.94 -9.63
N GLY A 379 -37.68 0.99 -9.03
CA GLY A 379 -38.13 0.20 -7.88
C GLY A 379 -37.47 0.63 -6.58
N ASP A 380 -37.80 -0.07 -5.48
CA ASP A 380 -37.19 0.19 -4.16
C ASP A 380 -35.77 -0.37 -4.14
N ASP A 381 -34.75 0.50 -4.12
CA ASP A 381 -33.34 0.08 -4.20
C ASP A 381 -32.62 0.10 -2.84
N VAL A 382 -31.57 -0.71 -2.72
CA VAL A 382 -30.59 -0.62 -1.62
C VAL A 382 -29.25 -0.22 -2.23
N ILE A 383 -28.75 0.97 -1.90
CA ILE A 383 -27.54 1.55 -2.46
C ILE A 383 -26.55 1.86 -1.34
N ASN A 384 -25.32 1.39 -1.46
CA ASN A 384 -24.23 1.69 -0.53
C ASN A 384 -23.07 2.34 -1.30
N GLY A 385 -22.70 3.57 -0.96
CA GLY A 385 -21.60 4.31 -1.57
C GLY A 385 -20.20 3.82 -1.17
N LEU A 386 -20.06 3.29 0.05
CA LEU A 386 -18.79 2.98 0.72
C LEU A 386 -17.97 4.24 1.08
N ASP A 387 -16.67 4.25 0.81
CA ASP A 387 -15.81 5.41 1.04
C ASP A 387 -15.79 6.29 -0.21
N GLY A 388 -15.54 7.59 -0.07
CA GLY A 388 -15.47 8.52 -1.20
C GLY A 388 -16.56 9.58 -1.17
N ASP A 389 -16.49 10.55 -2.07
CA ASP A 389 -17.50 11.62 -2.18
C ASP A 389 -18.53 11.23 -3.25
N ASP A 390 -19.62 10.57 -2.85
CA ASP A 390 -20.54 9.94 -3.81
C ASP A 390 -21.67 10.83 -4.29
N VAL A 391 -22.15 10.58 -5.51
CA VAL A 391 -23.40 11.13 -6.03
C VAL A 391 -24.38 10.00 -6.29
N ILE A 392 -25.36 9.84 -5.40
CA ILE A 392 -26.29 8.70 -5.42
C ILE A 392 -27.69 9.16 -5.83
N THR A 393 -28.18 8.68 -6.96
CA THR A 393 -29.57 8.91 -7.39
C THR A 393 -30.39 7.68 -7.09
N GLY A 394 -31.35 7.73 -6.15
CA GLY A 394 -32.20 6.57 -5.84
C GLY A 394 -33.14 6.17 -6.99
N GLY A 395 -33.51 7.14 -7.83
CA GLY A 395 -34.47 6.91 -8.91
C GLY A 395 -35.90 7.08 -8.40
N GLY A 396 -36.80 6.17 -8.75
CA GLY A 396 -38.17 6.15 -8.23
C GLY A 396 -38.38 4.91 -7.38
N GLY A 397 -39.21 4.96 -6.34
CA GLY A 397 -39.31 3.86 -5.37
C GLY A 397 -39.04 4.39 -3.95
N ASN A 398 -39.04 3.49 -2.98
CA ASN A 398 -38.59 3.77 -1.62
C ASN A 398 -37.19 3.20 -1.43
N ASP A 399 -36.20 4.06 -1.51
CA ASP A 399 -34.81 3.64 -1.57
C ASP A 399 -34.16 3.66 -0.17
N THR A 400 -33.26 2.72 0.08
CA THR A 400 -32.35 2.72 1.22
C THR A 400 -30.96 3.07 0.70
N ILE A 401 -30.50 4.28 1.00
CA ILE A 401 -29.20 4.79 0.57
C ILE A 401 -28.30 4.92 1.78
N ASP A 402 -27.14 4.28 1.77
CA ASP A 402 -26.04 4.57 2.67
C ASP A 402 -24.92 5.23 1.86
N GLY A 403 -24.61 6.49 2.14
CA GLY A 403 -23.49 7.18 1.49
C GLY A 403 -22.13 6.72 2.02
N GLY A 404 -22.10 6.07 3.19
CA GLY A 404 -20.85 5.66 3.82
C GLY A 404 -19.99 6.86 4.26
N ALA A 405 -18.68 6.79 4.02
CA ALA A 405 -17.70 7.75 4.50
C ALA A 405 -17.24 8.72 3.40
N GLY A 406 -17.54 10.00 3.58
CA GLY A 406 -17.10 11.07 2.68
C GLY A 406 -18.14 12.17 2.62
N ALA A 407 -18.06 13.03 1.61
CA ALA A 407 -19.03 14.08 1.36
C ALA A 407 -20.04 13.68 0.28
N ASP A 408 -21.09 12.98 0.71
CA ASP A 408 -22.05 12.36 -0.20
C ASP A 408 -23.19 13.30 -0.60
N THR A 409 -23.68 13.12 -1.83
CA THR A 409 -24.81 13.83 -2.42
C THR A 409 -25.87 12.85 -2.87
N ALA A 410 -26.97 12.76 -2.13
CA ALA A 410 -28.16 12.04 -2.59
C ALA A 410 -29.04 12.92 -3.49
N VAL A 411 -29.33 12.46 -4.70
CA VAL A 411 -30.17 13.13 -5.70
C VAL A 411 -31.51 12.40 -5.81
N PHE A 412 -32.61 13.15 -5.71
CA PHE A 412 -33.96 12.57 -5.76
C PHE A 412 -34.73 13.03 -6.99
N SER A 413 -35.38 12.09 -7.66
CA SER A 413 -36.31 12.37 -8.75
C SER A 413 -37.54 11.45 -8.69
N GLY A 414 -38.56 11.80 -7.91
CA GLY A 414 -39.75 10.95 -7.80
C GLY A 414 -40.56 11.11 -6.50
N THR A 415 -41.34 10.08 -6.15
CA THR A 415 -42.13 10.03 -4.91
C THR A 415 -41.24 9.48 -3.79
N MET A 416 -41.01 10.26 -2.73
CA MET A 416 -39.96 9.99 -1.73
C MET A 416 -40.48 9.48 -0.37
N ALA A 417 -41.77 9.13 -0.28
CA ALA A 417 -42.49 9.11 1.00
C ALA A 417 -42.05 8.04 2.01
N ALA A 418 -41.08 7.18 1.67
CA ALA A 418 -40.48 6.23 2.60
C ALA A 418 -39.00 5.92 2.32
N SER A 419 -38.26 6.77 1.60
CA SER A 419 -36.82 6.55 1.38
C SER A 419 -36.04 6.83 2.69
N THR A 420 -35.02 6.01 2.95
CA THR A 420 -34.11 6.16 4.09
C THR A 420 -32.71 6.48 3.59
N ILE A 421 -32.05 7.44 4.23
CA ILE A 421 -30.67 7.83 3.92
C ILE A 421 -29.84 7.73 5.17
N SER A 422 -28.74 7.00 5.09
CA SER A 422 -27.65 7.03 6.05
C SER A 422 -26.47 7.77 5.42
N THR A 423 -25.81 8.62 6.20
CA THR A 423 -24.47 9.14 5.90
C THR A 423 -23.63 8.95 7.16
N ALA A 424 -22.30 9.10 7.09
CA ALA A 424 -21.42 9.05 8.26
C ALA A 424 -21.87 9.94 9.46
N ASN A 425 -22.76 10.92 9.25
CA ASN A 425 -23.30 11.82 10.28
C ASN A 425 -24.73 11.49 10.78
N GLY A 426 -25.31 10.35 10.38
CA GLY A 426 -26.59 9.83 10.89
C GLY A 426 -27.64 9.55 9.82
N VAL A 427 -28.73 8.91 10.24
CA VAL A 427 -29.84 8.50 9.37
C VAL A 427 -30.91 9.60 9.29
N THR A 428 -31.23 10.04 8.06
CA THR A 428 -32.36 10.90 7.75
C THR A 428 -33.41 10.10 6.96
N THR A 429 -34.60 9.94 7.52
CA THR A 429 -35.78 9.44 6.78
C THR A 429 -36.54 10.65 6.22
N LEU A 430 -36.88 10.63 4.92
CA LEU A 430 -37.48 11.77 4.22
C LEU A 430 -39.01 11.68 4.09
#